data_AF-A0A353MI88-F1
#
_entry.id   AF-A0A353MI88-F1
#
_cell.length_a   1.000
_cell.length_b   1.000
_cell.length_c   1.000
_cell.angle_alpha   90.00
_cell.angle_beta   90.00
_cell.angle_gamma   90.00
#
_symmetry.space_group_name_H-M   'P 1'
#
loop_
_entity.id
_entity.type
_entity.pdbx_description
1 polymer ?
#
loop_
_entity_poly.entity_id
_entity_poly.type
_entity_poly.pdbx_seq_one_letter_code
_entity_poly.pdbx_strand_id
1 'polypeptide(L)' 'MSENESCPNPTEHKAHMCQLKHEGRIEEMDRHSADPSFVCNKCGAKAEAEAFLCNPRPL' A
#
# COMPACT_ATOMS: atom_id res chain seq x y z
N MET A 1 -2.31 16.14 -14.10
CA MET A 1 -1.62 14.85 -14.00
C MET A 1 -1.56 14.50 -12.53
N SER A 2 -1.95 13.27 -12.20
CA SER A 2 -2.50 12.81 -10.94
C SER A 2 -1.69 13.18 -9.69
N GLU A 3 -2.36 13.88 -8.78
CA GLU A 3 -1.85 14.34 -7.50
C GLU A 3 -1.48 13.17 -6.57
N ASN A 4 -0.17 13.08 -6.31
CA ASN A 4 0.48 12.25 -5.29
C ASN A 4 0.20 12.76 -3.84
N GLU A 5 -1.01 13.26 -3.55
CA GLU A 5 -1.30 14.03 -2.33
C GLU A 5 -1.64 13.19 -1.08
N SER A 6 -1.45 11.87 -1.12
CA SER A 6 -1.93 11.01 -0.04
C SER A 6 -0.87 10.25 0.76
N CYS A 7 0.41 10.33 0.41
CA CYS A 7 1.46 9.66 1.16
C CYS A 7 2.38 10.70 1.84
N PRO A 8 2.33 10.85 3.18
CA PRO A 8 3.10 11.86 3.89
C PRO A 8 4.63 11.65 3.79
N ASN A 9 5.08 10.44 3.41
CA ASN A 9 6.48 10.11 3.17
C ASN A 9 6.62 9.21 1.92
N PRO A 10 6.84 9.77 0.72
CA PRO A 10 7.02 8.97 -0.50
C PRO A 10 8.36 8.21 -0.52
N THR A 11 9.37 8.64 0.25
CA THR A 11 10.72 8.06 0.25
C THR A 11 10.85 6.79 1.09
N GLU A 12 9.93 6.57 2.04
CA GLU A 12 9.99 5.45 2.99
C GLU A 12 9.29 4.17 2.48
N HIS A 13 8.44 4.28 1.47
CA HIS A 13 7.65 3.15 0.97
C HIS A 13 8.27 2.59 -0.31
N LYS A 14 8.62 1.29 -0.30
CA LYS A 14 9.15 0.58 -1.48
C LYS A 14 8.10 0.36 -2.57
N ALA A 15 6.81 0.28 -2.20
CA ALA A 15 5.71 0.34 -3.16
C ALA A 15 4.48 0.99 -2.52
N HIS A 16 3.73 1.76 -3.29
CA HIS A 16 2.50 2.40 -2.80
C HIS A 16 1.28 1.51 -3.03
N MET A 17 0.99 0.58 -2.12
CA MET A 17 -0.20 -0.27 -2.22
C MET A 17 -1.51 0.51 -2.33
N CYS A 18 -1.59 1.68 -1.68
CA CYS A 18 -2.76 2.54 -1.80
C CYS A 18 -2.95 3.05 -3.23
N GLN A 19 -1.85 3.34 -3.94
CA GLN A 19 -1.88 3.79 -5.32
C GLN A 19 -2.19 2.62 -6.26
N LEU A 20 -1.56 1.46 -6.04
CA LEU A 20 -1.89 0.23 -6.79
C LEU A 20 -3.38 -0.12 -6.68
N LYS A 21 -3.96 0.06 -5.49
CA LYS A 21 -5.40 -0.12 -5.26
C LYS A 21 -6.24 0.90 -6.02
N HIS A 22 -5.83 2.16 -6.01
CA HIS A 22 -6.53 3.23 -6.72
C HIS A 22 -6.46 3.06 -8.25
N GLU A 23 -5.32 2.59 -8.76
CA GLU A 23 -5.08 2.29 -10.17
C GLU A 23 -5.71 0.96 -10.62
N GLY A 24 -6.26 0.17 -9.68
CA GLY A 24 -6.86 -1.13 -9.99
C GLY A 24 -5.84 -2.20 -10.39
N ARG A 25 -4.57 -2.07 -9.98
CA ARG A 25 -3.50 -3.04 -10.26
C ARG A 25 -3.59 -4.26 -9.32
N ILE A 26 -4.70 -4.98 -9.43
CA ILE A 26 -5.04 -6.11 -8.54
C ILE A 26 -3.95 -7.19 -8.60
N GLU A 27 -3.35 -7.47 -9.76
CA GLU A 27 -2.32 -8.52 -9.90
C GLU A 27 -1.03 -8.26 -9.09
N GLU A 28 -0.62 -6.99 -8.95
CA GLU A 28 0.51 -6.64 -8.09
C GLU A 28 0.11 -6.63 -6.63
N MET A 29 -1.08 -6.12 -6.32
CA MET A 29 -1.60 -6.19 -4.97
C MET A 29 -1.71 -7.63 -4.48
N ASP A 30 -2.21 -8.55 -5.31
CA ASP A 30 -2.41 -9.96 -4.96
C ASP A 30 -1.08 -10.63 -4.62
N ARG A 31 -0.02 -10.37 -5.39
CA ARG A 31 1.33 -10.88 -5.09
C ARG A 31 1.83 -10.47 -3.71
N HIS A 32 1.58 -9.24 -3.28
CA HIS A 32 2.04 -8.72 -1.99
C HIS A 32 1.01 -8.89 -0.86
N SER A 33 -0.25 -9.13 -1.21
CA SER A 33 -1.37 -9.40 -0.30
C SER A 33 -1.62 -10.89 -0.11
N ALA A 34 -0.80 -11.75 -0.73
CA ALA A 34 -0.90 -13.21 -0.62
C ALA A 34 -0.73 -13.67 0.84
N ASP A 35 0.18 -13.03 1.58
CA ASP A 35 0.36 -13.23 3.03
C ASP A 35 0.39 -11.88 3.76
N PRO A 36 -0.79 -11.28 4.01
CA PRO A 36 -0.84 -9.93 4.56
C PRO A 36 -0.63 -9.94 6.07
N SER A 37 0.56 -9.51 6.51
CA SER A 37 0.86 -9.28 7.93
C SER A 37 0.50 -7.87 8.40
N PHE A 38 0.33 -6.93 7.47
CA PHE A 38 0.04 -5.53 7.75
C PHE A 38 -1.12 -5.01 6.89
N VAL A 39 -1.84 -4.02 7.41
CA VAL A 39 -2.93 -3.31 6.75
C VAL A 39 -2.70 -1.81 6.82
N CYS A 40 -2.94 -1.08 5.73
CA CYS A 40 -2.90 0.37 5.73
C CYS A 40 -4.17 0.91 6.39
N ASN A 41 -4.04 1.62 7.50
CA ASN A 41 -5.17 2.22 8.21
C ASN A 41 -5.87 3.33 7.40
N LYS A 42 -5.22 3.89 6.37
CA LYS A 42 -5.77 4.96 5.54
C LYS A 42 -6.60 4.45 4.35
N CYS A 43 -6.04 3.51 3.58
CA CYS A 43 -6.63 3.03 2.33
C CYS A 43 -7.18 1.59 2.42
N GLY A 44 -6.91 0.88 3.52
CA GLY A 44 -7.31 -0.51 3.72
C GLY A 44 -6.61 -1.51 2.82
N ALA A 45 -5.51 -1.12 2.15
CA ALA A 45 -4.68 -2.06 1.42
C ALA A 45 -3.93 -2.97 2.40
N LYS A 46 -3.66 -4.21 2.01
CA LYS A 46 -2.95 -5.17 2.84
C LYS A 46 -1.62 -5.51 2.18
N ALA A 47 -0.61 -5.82 2.98
CA ALA A 47 0.68 -6.24 2.47
C ALA A 47 1.41 -7.10 3.49
N GLU A 48 2.34 -7.92 2.99
CA GLU A 48 3.27 -8.71 3.81
C GLU A 48 4.21 -7.85 4.67
N ALA A 49 4.53 -6.63 4.23
CA ALA A 49 5.45 -5.74 4.93
C ALA A 49 4.95 -4.29 4.99
N GLU A 50 5.34 -3.60 6.07
CA GLU A 50 5.02 -2.20 6.32
C GLU A 50 5.54 -1.25 5.23
N ALA A 51 6.68 -1.58 4.60
CA ALA A 51 7.28 -0.80 3.51
C ALA A 51 6.38 -0.66 2.26
N PHE A 52 5.32 -1.47 2.14
CA PHE A 52 4.37 -1.40 1.04
C PHE A 52 3.16 -0.48 1.33
N LEU A 53 3.04 0.05 2.55
CA LEU A 53 1.83 0.72 3.03
C LEU A 53 2.17 2.11 3.54
N CYS A 54 1.40 3.14 3.16
CA CYS A 54 1.64 4.52 3.63
C CYS A 54 1.40 4.71 5.14
N ASN A 55 0.56 3.85 5.76
CA ASN A 55 0.26 3.90 7.19
C ASN A 55 0.03 2.47 7.71
N PRO A 56 1.12 1.68 7.82
CA PRO A 56 1.05 0.28 8.15
C PRO A 56 0.56 0.09 9.58
N ARG A 57 -0.35 -0.84 9.76
CA ARG A 57 -0.72 -1.40 11.05
C ARG A 57 -0.63 -2.92 10.99
N PRO A 58 -0.10 -3.58 12.03
CA PRO A 58 -0.17 -5.02 12.13
C PRO A 58 -1.64 -5.46 12.18
N LEU A 59 -1.94 -6.56 11.48
CA LEU A 59 -3.23 -7.23 11.51
C LEU A 59 -3.40 -8.12 12.75
#